data_AF-A0A519NPF8-F1
#
_entry.id   AF-A0A519NPF8-F1
#
_cell.length_a   1.000
_cell.length_b   1.000
_cell.length_c   1.000
_cell.angle_alpha   90.00
_cell.angle_beta   90.00
_cell.angle_gamma   90.00
#
_symmetry.space_group_name_H-M   'P 1'
#
loop_
_entity.id
_entity.type
_entity.pdbx_description
1 polymer ?
#
loop_
_entity_poly.entity_id
_entity_poly.type
_entity_poly.pdbx_seq_one_letter_code
_entity_poly.pdbx_strand_id
1 'polypeptide(L)' 'MINILYVIVGIAGNIILKIIPSEALSYFFIALYFVLAIIWVVGLYGAIQGQKKPMPLIGERAQMMFPGI' A
#
# COMPACT_ATOMS: atom_id res chain seq x y z
N MET A 1 -21.91 -31.24 -0.71
CA MET A 1 -20.49 -31.35 -0.28
C MET A 1 -19.72 -30.03 -0.40
N ILE A 2 -19.89 -29.26 -1.49
CA ILE A 2 -19.15 -27.99 -1.71
C ILE A 2 -19.49 -26.88 -0.69
N ASN A 3 -20.75 -26.79 -0.25
CA ASN A 3 -21.19 -25.71 0.67
C ASN A 3 -20.58 -25.83 2.08
N ILE A 4 -20.37 -27.05 2.58
CA ILE A 4 -19.75 -27.28 3.89
C ILE A 4 -18.27 -26.91 3.86
N LEU A 5 -17.60 -27.16 2.73
CA LEU A 5 -16.20 -26.76 2.53
C LEU A 5 -16.05 -25.22 2.61
N TYR A 6 -16.94 -24.48 1.95
CA TYR A 6 -16.95 -23.01 2.02
C TYR A 6 -17.20 -22.48 3.44
N VAL A 7 -18.08 -23.14 4.20
CA VAL A 7 -18.33 -22.78 5.60
C VAL A 7 -17.08 -23.02 6.46
N ILE A 8 -16.39 -24.15 6.28
CA ILE A 8 -15.16 -24.47 7.02
C ILE A 8 -14.04 -23.48 6.68
N VAL A 9 -13.83 -23.18 5.39
CA VAL A 9 -12.84 -22.20 4.93
C VAL A 9 -13.16 -20.81 5.46
N GLY A 10 -14.44 -20.43 5.46
CA GLY A 10 -14.90 -19.14 5.99
C GLY A 10 -14.67 -19.00 7.50
N ILE A 11 -14.95 -20.05 8.27
CA ILE A 11 -14.72 -20.06 9.73
C ILE A 11 -13.21 -20.00 10.03
N ALA A 12 -12.40 -20.84 9.37
CA ALA A 12 -10.96 -20.87 9.55
C ALA A 12 -10.32 -19.51 9.21
N GLY A 13 -10.71 -18.89 8.09
CA GLY A 13 -10.24 -17.57 7.70
C GLY A 13 -10.58 -16.48 8.74
N ASN A 14 -11.82 -16.49 9.27
CA ASN A 14 -12.23 -15.52 10.28
C ASN A 14 -11.49 -15.71 11.62
N ILE A 15 -11.18 -16.94 12.00
CA ILE A 15 -10.39 -17.22 13.21
C ILE A 15 -8.96 -16.71 13.05
N ILE A 16 -8.32 -16.96 11.90
CA ILE A 16 -6.96 -16.48 11.60
C ILE A 16 -6.89 -14.95 11.66
N LEU A 17 -7.87 -14.27 11.05
CA LEU A 17 -7.93 -12.80 11.05
C LEU A 17 -8.17 -12.20 12.44
N LYS A 18 -8.82 -12.94 13.35
CA LYS A 18 -9.01 -12.52 14.76
C LYS A 18 -7.82 -12.82 15.67
N ILE A 19 -7.00 -13.82 15.33
CA ILE A 19 -5.82 -14.22 16.13
C ILE A 19 -4.62 -13.33 15.80
N ILE A 20 -4.48 -12.89 14.55
CA ILE A 20 -3.50 -11.85 14.20
C ILE A 20 -3.91 -10.62 15.01
N PRO A 21 -3.03 -10.05 15.87
CA PRO A 21 -3.35 -8.82 16.57
C PRO A 21 -3.64 -7.74 15.53
N SER A 22 -4.93 -7.45 15.33
CA SER A 22 -5.46 -6.50 14.36
C SER A 22 -4.76 -5.15 14.45
N GLU A 23 -4.36 -4.80 15.67
CA GLU A 23 -3.63 -3.59 16.01
C GLU A 23 -2.25 -3.53 15.34
N ALA A 24 -1.48 -4.62 15.35
CA ALA A 24 -0.14 -4.62 14.74
C ALA A 24 -0.22 -4.47 13.21
N LEU A 25 -1.18 -5.15 12.58
CA LEU A 25 -1.45 -5.02 11.15
C LEU A 25 -1.98 -3.61 10.82
N SER A 26 -2.84 -3.07 11.68
CA SER A 26 -3.36 -1.69 11.57
C SER A 26 -2.24 -0.66 11.64
N TYR A 27 -1.34 -0.73 12.64
CA TYR A 27 -0.20 0.17 12.75
C TYR A 27 0.75 0.08 11.54
N PHE A 28 0.96 -1.13 11.01
CA PHE A 28 1.74 -1.32 9.79
C PHE A 28 1.09 -0.61 8.59
N PHE A 29 -0.21 -0.80 8.37
CA PHE A 29 -0.92 -0.13 7.27
C PHE A 29 -0.98 1.39 7.47
N ILE A 30 -1.17 1.88 8.69
CA ILE A 30 -1.12 3.32 9.00
C ILE A 30 0.25 3.89 8.62
N ALA A 31 1.33 3.24 9.03
CA ALA A 31 2.69 3.68 8.68
C ALA A 31 2.92 3.66 7.16
N LEU A 32 2.46 2.60 6.48
CA LEU A 32 2.55 2.49 5.02
C LEU A 32 1.77 3.61 4.31
N TYR A 33 0.53 3.87 4.73
CA TYR A 33 -0.28 4.96 4.17
C TYR A 33 0.35 6.32 4.41
N PHE A 34 0.98 6.54 5.56
CA PHE A 34 1.67 7.78 5.86
C PHE A 34 2.87 8.01 4.93
N VAL A 35 3.70 6.99 4.69
CA VAL A 35 4.82 7.07 3.74
C VAL A 35 4.33 7.32 2.32
N LEU A 36 3.29 6.62 1.87
CA LEU A 36 2.69 6.82 0.55
C LEU A 36 2.09 8.23 0.41
N ALA A 37 1.46 8.75 1.45
CA ALA A 37 0.92 10.12 1.45
C ALA A 37 2.03 11.16 1.29
N ILE A 38 3.17 11.00 1.98
CA ILE A 38 4.33 11.89 1.81
C ILE A 38 4.85 11.84 0.36
N ILE A 39 5.03 10.65 -0.20
CA ILE A 39 5.49 10.48 -1.58
C ILE A 39 4.50 11.14 -2.55
N TRP A 40 3.19 10.99 -2.32
CA TRP A 40 2.15 11.61 -3.13
C TRP A 40 2.19 13.15 -3.06
N VAL A 41 2.28 13.74 -1.86
CA VAL A 41 2.35 15.21 -1.71
C VAL A 41 3.59 15.78 -2.39
N VAL A 42 4.76 15.14 -2.21
CA VAL A 42 6.00 15.59 -2.84
C VAL A 42 5.95 15.43 -4.36
N GLY A 43 5.40 14.31 -4.85
CA GLY A 43 5.20 14.08 -6.28
C GLY A 43 4.27 15.12 -6.90
N LEU A 44 3.15 15.42 -6.24
CA LEU A 44 2.19 16.43 -6.70
C LEU A 44 2.81 17.83 -6.70
N TYR A 45 3.54 18.20 -5.66
CA TYR A 45 4.25 19.48 -5.58
C TYR A 45 5.30 19.63 -6.69
N GLY A 46 6.04 18.56 -6.99
CA GLY A 46 6.99 18.53 -8.12
C GLY A 46 6.29 18.68 -9.48
N ALA A 47 5.17 17.99 -9.68
CA ALA A 47 4.39 18.07 -10.91
C ALA A 47 3.83 19.49 -11.14
N ILE A 48 3.32 20.15 -10.10
CA ILE A 48 2.79 21.52 -10.20
C ILE A 48 3.90 22.52 -10.59
N GLN A 49 5.13 22.32 -10.11
CA GLN A 49 6.26 23.20 -10.45
C GLN A 49 6.89 22.91 -11.83
N GLY A 50 6.45 21.86 -12.53
CA GLY A 50 7.02 21.47 -13.83
C GLY A 50 8.50 21.08 -13.76
N GLN A 51 9.05 20.85 -12.56
CA GLN A 51 10.42 20.43 -12.38
C GLN A 51 10.48 18.89 -12.38
N LYS A 52 11.35 18.31 -13.20
CA LYS A 52 11.71 16.88 -13.14
C LYS A 52 12.58 16.59 -11.91
N LYS A 53 12.12 16.98 -10.72
CA LYS A 53 12.77 16.58 -9.47
C LYS A 53 12.37 15.13 -9.17
N PRO A 54 13.32 14.18 -9.07
CA PRO A 54 12.99 12.80 -8.78
C PRO A 54 12.28 12.71 -7.43
N MET A 55 11.16 11.97 -7.40
CA MET A 55 10.42 11.71 -6.16
C MET A 55 11.32 11.05 -5.11
N PRO A 56 11.18 11.38 -3.82
CA PRO A 56 11.95 10.74 -2.78
C PRO A 56 11.66 9.23 -2.73
N LEU A 57 12.69 8.44 -2.41
CA LEU A 57 12.69 6.97 -2.29
C LEU A 57 12.45 6.17 -3.59
N ILE A 58 11.60 6.65 -4.50
CA ILE A 58 11.19 5.91 -5.71
C ILE A 58 11.48 6.65 -7.02
N GLY A 59 12.00 7.88 -6.98
CA GLY A 59 12.10 8.77 -8.13
C GLY A 59 12.91 8.22 -9.30
N GLU A 60 14.09 7.65 -9.04
CA GLU A 60 14.93 7.06 -10.10
C GLU A 60 14.24 5.87 -10.77
N ARG A 61 13.65 4.97 -9.98
CA ARG A 61 12.91 3.82 -10.52
C ARG A 61 11.66 4.25 -11.28
N ALA A 62 10.94 5.25 -10.76
CA ALA A 62 9.77 5.79 -11.43
C ALA A 62 10.13 6.43 -12.78
N GLN A 63 11.25 7.16 -12.87
CA GLN A 63 11.73 7.73 -14.13
C GLN A 63 12.14 6.66 -15.15
N MET A 64 12.71 5.53 -14.70
CA MET A 64 13.01 4.40 -15.58
C MET A 64 11.74 3.66 -16.06
N MET A 65 10.72 3.57 -15.21
CA MET A 65 9.43 2.93 -15.55
C MET A 65 8.53 3.81 -16.41
N PHE A 66 8.63 5.13 -16.25
CA PHE A 66 7.81 6.12 -16.95
C PHE A 66 8.68 7.20 -17.63
N PRO A 67 9.51 6.86 -18.63
CA PRO A 67 10.47 7.79 -19.22
C PRO A 67 9.84 8.92 -20.05
N GLY A 68 8.57 8.75 -20.46
CA GLY A 68 7.83 9.69 -21.33
C GLY A 68 6.82 10.59 -20.62
N ILE A 69 6.78 10.55 -19.27
CA ILE A 69 5.97 11.42 -18.41
C ILE A 69 6.91 12.39 -17.68
#